data_AF-A0A3M6PWQ8-F1
#
_entry.id   AF-A0A3M6PWQ8-F1
#
_cell.length_a   1.000
_cell.length_b   1.000
_cell.length_c   1.000
_cell.angle_alpha   90.00
_cell.angle_beta   90.00
_cell.angle_gamma   90.00
#
_symmetry.space_group_name_H-M   'P 1'
#
loop_
_entity.id
_entity.type
_entity.pdbx_description
1 polymer ?
#
loop_
_entity_poly.entity_id
_entity_poly.type
_entity_poly.pdbx_seq_one_letter_code
_entity_poly.pdbx_strand_id
1 'polypeptide(L)'
;MRNTPLAHPTISRLLAGLALAALAAASAHADDRRCTGSLGSESIDGNVQVPDGAQCVMRGTQIDGNIKLQKGARLQAEGVRVNGNVQAEGHADVQVRNSQIGGDIQLKQGGSATLTGNKVDGDVQLTSNRGAQRVQDNAIDGNLQCKSNRRQPQGGGNRVAGNKEDQCASL
;
A
#
# COMPACT_ATOMS: atom_id res chain seq x y z
N MET A 1 94.12 -7.33 18.99
CA MET A 1 93.64 -8.70 19.26
C MET A 1 92.13 -8.71 19.08
N ARG A 2 91.59 -9.55 18.16
CA ARG A 2 90.19 -10.05 18.07
C ARG A 2 89.10 -8.96 17.92
N ASN A 3 87.96 -9.10 17.25
CA ASN A 3 87.28 -10.13 16.49
C ASN A 3 86.20 -9.41 15.63
N THR A 4 85.71 -10.11 14.62
CA THR A 4 84.73 -9.77 13.57
C THR A 4 83.27 -9.59 14.08
N PRO A 5 82.26 -9.31 13.21
CA PRO A 5 81.33 -8.17 13.33
C PRO A 5 79.89 -8.57 13.72
N LEU A 6 78.99 -7.59 13.89
CA LEU A 6 77.53 -7.81 13.81
C LEU A 6 76.83 -6.65 13.09
N ALA A 7 76.04 -7.01 12.08
CA ALA A 7 75.16 -6.15 11.30
C ALA A 7 73.80 -5.93 12.01
N HIS A 8 72.88 -5.26 11.29
CA HIS A 8 71.42 -5.06 11.48
C HIS A 8 71.01 -3.64 11.95
N PRO A 9 69.78 -3.18 11.64
CA PRO A 9 69.23 -2.93 10.31
C PRO A 9 68.61 -1.51 10.20
N THR A 10 68.41 -1.02 8.98
CA THR A 10 67.71 0.25 8.69
C THR A 10 66.22 0.15 9.05
N ILE A 11 65.76 0.99 9.99
CA ILE A 11 64.35 1.09 10.37
C ILE A 11 63.62 1.92 9.32
N SER A 12 62.89 1.24 8.45
CA SER A 12 62.03 1.83 7.42
C SER A 12 60.73 2.33 8.07
N ARG A 13 60.42 3.62 7.84
CA ARG A 13 59.17 4.27 8.26
C ARG A 13 58.01 3.73 7.43
N LEU A 14 57.08 3.02 8.06
CA LEU A 14 55.79 2.67 7.47
C LEU A 14 54.68 3.49 8.15
N LEU A 15 54.26 4.56 7.46
CA LEU A 15 52.99 5.24 7.71
C LEU A 15 51.87 4.36 7.14
N ALA A 16 51.18 3.61 8.00
CA ALA A 16 49.99 2.88 7.60
C ALA A 16 48.81 3.86 7.47
N GLY A 17 48.54 4.32 6.25
CA GLY A 17 47.32 5.04 5.92
C GLY A 17 46.13 4.09 5.92
N LEU A 18 45.27 4.20 6.93
CA LEU A 18 44.01 3.45 6.99
C LEU A 18 43.01 4.11 6.01
N ALA A 19 42.89 3.57 4.81
CA ALA A 19 41.86 4.00 3.86
C ALA A 19 40.49 3.47 4.35
N LEU A 20 39.67 4.37 4.91
CA LEU A 20 38.30 4.08 5.30
C LEU A 20 37.44 4.04 4.03
N ALA A 21 37.15 2.84 3.53
CA ALA A 21 36.20 2.65 2.43
C ALA A 21 34.78 2.97 2.93
N ALA A 22 34.25 4.14 2.54
CA ALA A 22 32.85 4.47 2.79
C ALA A 22 31.97 3.60 1.88
N LEU A 23 31.30 2.60 2.46
CA LEU A 23 30.19 1.93 1.78
C LEU A 23 29.05 2.95 1.65
N ALA A 24 28.89 3.53 0.46
CA ALA A 24 27.66 4.21 0.11
C ALA A 24 26.54 3.16 0.02
N ALA A 25 25.72 3.04 1.06
CA ALA A 25 24.48 2.31 0.96
C ALA A 25 23.61 3.04 -0.07
N ALA A 26 23.41 2.42 -1.23
CA ALA A 26 22.37 2.85 -2.15
C ALA A 26 21.04 2.68 -1.40
N SER A 27 20.42 3.78 -1.03
CA SER A 27 19.09 3.77 -0.45
C SER A 27 18.13 3.17 -1.48
N ALA A 28 17.62 1.98 -1.19
CA ALA A 28 16.47 1.43 -1.89
C ALA A 28 15.25 2.28 -1.55
N HIS A 29 15.09 3.40 -2.24
CA HIS A 29 13.86 4.17 -2.19
C HIS A 29 12.83 3.38 -2.99
N ALA A 30 11.89 2.73 -2.30
CA ALA A 30 10.61 2.42 -2.89
C ALA A 30 10.02 3.76 -3.32
N ASP A 31 10.15 4.09 -4.60
CA ASP A 31 9.75 5.39 -5.13
C ASP A 31 8.22 5.37 -5.21
N ASP A 32 7.56 5.95 -4.21
CA ASP A 32 6.11 6.02 -4.15
C ASP A 32 5.58 6.60 -5.46
N ARG A 33 4.81 5.79 -6.20
CA ARG A 33 4.26 6.20 -7.48
C ARG A 33 3.10 7.15 -7.24
N ARG A 34 3.31 8.44 -7.53
CA ARG A 34 2.22 9.41 -7.55
C ARG A 34 1.31 9.19 -8.75
N CYS A 35 0.01 9.01 -8.53
CA CYS A 35 -0.99 8.87 -9.58
C CYS A 35 -1.96 10.05 -9.63
N THR A 36 -1.98 10.76 -10.76
CA THR A 36 -2.91 11.88 -11.04
C THR A 36 -3.59 11.73 -12.41
N GLY A 37 -3.67 10.50 -12.91
CA GLY A 37 -4.17 10.16 -14.24
C GLY A 37 -4.52 8.68 -14.32
N SER A 38 -4.07 8.00 -15.37
CA SER A 38 -4.30 6.56 -15.55
C SER A 38 -3.02 5.74 -15.44
N LEU A 39 -3.13 4.57 -14.82
CA LEU A 39 -2.12 3.51 -14.81
C LEU A 39 -2.70 2.28 -15.55
N GLY A 40 -1.89 1.69 -16.41
CA GLY A 40 -2.29 0.54 -17.22
C GLY A 40 -1.97 -0.79 -16.55
N SER A 41 -1.87 -1.84 -17.38
CA SER A 41 -1.33 -3.13 -16.96
C SER A 41 0.19 -3.03 -16.86
N GLU A 42 0.67 -2.50 -15.74
CA GLU A 42 2.08 -2.38 -15.39
C GLU A 42 2.31 -2.89 -13.96
N SER A 43 3.57 -3.15 -13.61
CA SER A 43 3.97 -3.53 -12.25
C SER A 43 4.65 -2.35 -11.57
N ILE A 44 4.26 -2.08 -10.33
CA ILE A 44 4.80 -1.02 -9.49
C ILE A 44 5.41 -1.69 -8.25
N ASP A 45 6.72 -1.55 -8.11
CA ASP A 45 7.48 -2.00 -6.94
C ASP A 45 7.48 -0.88 -5.90
N GLY A 46 6.50 -0.91 -4.99
CA GLY A 46 6.26 0.14 -4.01
C GLY A 46 4.80 0.59 -3.93
N ASN A 47 4.56 1.71 -3.24
CA ASN A 47 3.21 2.21 -3.02
C ASN A 47 2.74 3.10 -4.17
N VAL A 48 1.42 3.22 -4.30
CA VAL A 48 0.78 4.25 -5.12
C VAL A 48 0.12 5.28 -4.22
N GLN A 49 0.42 6.55 -4.45
CA GLN A 49 -0.21 7.66 -3.75
C GLN A 49 -1.09 8.46 -4.71
N VAL A 50 -2.37 8.61 -4.37
CA VAL A 50 -3.32 9.49 -5.06
C VAL A 50 -3.44 10.79 -4.23
N PRO A 51 -2.86 11.91 -4.71
CA PRO A 51 -2.82 13.17 -3.97
C PRO A 51 -4.18 13.80 -3.71
N ASP A 52 -4.20 14.85 -2.89
CA ASP A 52 -5.40 15.62 -2.58
C ASP A 52 -6.15 16.05 -3.84
N GLY A 53 -7.46 15.77 -3.86
CA GLY A 53 -8.35 16.11 -4.97
C GLY A 53 -8.04 15.43 -6.30
N ALA A 54 -6.97 14.64 -6.39
CA ALA A 54 -6.55 14.02 -7.63
C ALA A 54 -7.43 12.81 -7.97
N GLN A 55 -7.46 12.47 -9.25
CA GLN A 55 -8.10 11.26 -9.74
C GLN A 55 -7.04 10.28 -10.22
N CYS A 56 -7.21 9.02 -9.87
CA CYS A 56 -6.43 7.92 -10.41
C CYS A 56 -7.36 6.84 -10.98
N VAL A 57 -7.04 6.38 -12.19
CA VAL A 57 -7.72 5.24 -12.84
C VAL A 57 -6.69 4.15 -13.06
N MET A 58 -6.93 2.94 -12.54
CA MET A 58 -6.02 1.80 -12.66
C MET A 58 -6.74 0.64 -13.33
N ARG A 59 -6.11 0.06 -14.36
CA ARG A 59 -6.67 -1.07 -15.12
C ARG A 59 -5.63 -2.16 -15.25
N GLY A 60 -5.81 -3.27 -14.54
CA GLY A 60 -4.89 -4.41 -14.61
C GLY A 60 -3.52 -4.17 -13.93
N THR A 61 -3.37 -3.10 -13.17
CA THR A 61 -2.10 -2.73 -12.50
C THR A 61 -1.77 -3.72 -11.38
N GLN A 62 -0.48 -4.05 -11.24
CA GLN A 62 0.07 -4.88 -10.17
C GLN A 62 0.93 -4.01 -9.25
N ILE A 63 0.68 -4.05 -7.96
CA ILE A 63 1.30 -3.16 -6.97
C ILE A 63 1.86 -4.01 -5.84
N ASP A 64 3.19 -4.00 -5.69
CA ASP A 64 3.88 -4.61 -4.54
C ASP A 64 3.98 -3.61 -3.39
N GLY A 65 2.82 -3.20 -2.89
CA GLY A 65 2.70 -2.14 -1.90
C GLY A 65 1.26 -1.76 -1.65
N ASN A 66 1.06 -0.55 -1.14
CA ASN A 66 -0.26 -0.02 -0.77
C ASN A 66 -0.76 1.00 -1.80
N ILE A 67 -2.08 1.16 -1.90
CA ILE A 67 -2.69 2.34 -2.50
C ILE A 67 -3.15 3.27 -1.37
N LYS A 68 -2.62 4.49 -1.33
CA LYS A 68 -3.01 5.52 -0.36
C LYS A 68 -3.65 6.71 -1.06
N LEU A 69 -4.92 6.97 -0.73
CA LEU A 69 -5.65 8.13 -1.20
C LEU A 69 -5.64 9.22 -0.14
N GLN A 70 -5.33 10.44 -0.57
CA GLN A 70 -5.40 11.61 0.27
C GLN A 70 -6.79 12.28 0.17
N LYS A 71 -6.96 13.44 0.80
CA LYS A 71 -8.27 14.08 1.00
C LYS A 71 -8.89 14.48 -0.34
N GLY A 72 -10.16 14.15 -0.52
CA GLY A 72 -10.91 14.48 -1.73
C GLY A 72 -10.46 13.73 -2.99
N ALA A 73 -9.50 12.81 -2.87
CA ALA A 73 -9.02 12.00 -3.98
C ALA A 73 -10.11 11.05 -4.49
N ARG A 74 -9.97 10.63 -5.75
CA ARG A 74 -10.84 9.67 -6.42
C ARG A 74 -10.02 8.50 -6.98
N LEU A 75 -10.48 7.28 -6.74
CA LEU A 75 -9.88 6.08 -7.32
C LEU A 75 -10.92 5.28 -8.10
N GLN A 76 -10.56 4.88 -9.31
CA GLN A 76 -11.21 3.80 -10.04
C GLN A 76 -10.19 2.70 -10.32
N ALA A 77 -10.21 1.62 -9.54
CA ALA A 77 -9.36 0.45 -9.70
C ALA A 77 -10.18 -0.73 -10.25
N GLU A 78 -9.75 -1.27 -11.38
CA GLU A 78 -10.41 -2.37 -12.06
C GLU A 78 -9.41 -3.46 -12.45
N GLY A 79 -9.65 -4.69 -11.99
CA GLY A 79 -8.78 -5.81 -12.30
C GLY A 79 -7.37 -5.70 -11.70
N VAL A 80 -7.18 -4.92 -10.63
CA VAL A 80 -5.86 -4.69 -10.05
C VAL A 80 -5.45 -5.82 -9.09
N ARG A 81 -4.15 -5.98 -8.89
CA ARG A 81 -3.58 -6.79 -7.80
C ARG A 81 -2.74 -5.90 -6.90
N VAL A 82 -3.05 -5.88 -5.62
CA VAL A 82 -2.36 -5.07 -4.62
C VAL A 82 -1.91 -6.01 -3.52
N ASN A 83 -0.60 -6.16 -3.30
CA ASN A 83 -0.08 -7.04 -2.26
C ASN A 83 -0.36 -6.48 -0.85
N GLY A 84 -0.43 -5.15 -0.71
CA GLY A 84 -0.78 -4.47 0.52
C GLY A 84 -2.25 -4.05 0.58
N ASN A 85 -2.47 -2.85 1.11
CA ASN A 85 -3.79 -2.32 1.47
C ASN A 85 -4.29 -1.25 0.48
N VAL A 86 -5.60 -1.03 0.48
CA VAL A 86 -6.21 0.20 -0.07
C VAL A 86 -6.69 1.07 1.09
N GLN A 87 -6.06 2.22 1.28
CA GLN A 87 -6.31 3.10 2.43
C GLN A 87 -6.75 4.49 1.97
N ALA A 88 -7.83 5.01 2.55
CA ALA A 88 -8.32 6.34 2.22
C ALA A 88 -8.95 7.04 3.43
N GLU A 89 -8.53 8.26 3.70
CA GLU A 89 -9.15 9.15 4.68
C GLU A 89 -9.64 10.43 3.99
N GLY A 90 -10.93 10.74 4.11
CA GLY A 90 -11.51 11.94 3.51
C GLY A 90 -11.62 11.91 1.98
N HIS A 91 -11.53 10.74 1.34
CA HIS A 91 -11.69 10.55 -0.11
C HIS A 91 -13.03 11.10 -0.64
N ALA A 92 -13.08 11.47 -1.92
CA ALA A 92 -14.33 11.85 -2.57
C ALA A 92 -15.11 10.63 -3.09
N ASP A 93 -14.41 9.69 -3.72
CA ASP A 93 -15.00 8.47 -4.29
C ASP A 93 -13.95 7.35 -4.42
N VAL A 94 -14.32 6.12 -4.07
CA VAL A 94 -13.45 4.93 -4.24
C VAL A 94 -14.24 3.82 -4.89
N GLN A 95 -13.74 3.35 -6.04
CA GLN A 95 -14.31 2.21 -6.75
C GLN A 95 -13.23 1.16 -6.95
N VAL A 96 -13.41 -0.01 -6.33
CA VAL A 96 -12.53 -1.17 -6.48
C VAL A 96 -13.35 -2.34 -7.00
N ARG A 97 -13.03 -2.81 -8.20
CA ARG A 97 -13.81 -3.84 -8.89
C ARG A 97 -12.94 -4.98 -9.41
N ASN A 98 -13.44 -6.20 -9.29
CA ASN A 98 -12.83 -7.40 -9.88
C ASN A 98 -11.34 -7.54 -9.53
N SER A 99 -10.94 -7.15 -8.32
CA SER A 99 -9.54 -6.98 -7.92
C SER A 99 -9.14 -7.93 -6.81
N GLN A 100 -7.82 -8.10 -6.61
CA GLN A 100 -7.24 -8.89 -5.52
C GLN A 100 -6.45 -7.96 -4.60
N ILE A 101 -6.84 -7.90 -3.32
CA ILE A 101 -6.18 -7.09 -2.29
C ILE A 101 -5.64 -8.05 -1.23
N GLY A 102 -4.32 -8.10 -1.08
CA GLY A 102 -3.63 -8.99 -0.14
C GLY A 102 -3.70 -8.53 1.31
N GLY A 103 -4.04 -7.27 1.56
CA GLY A 103 -4.35 -6.74 2.88
C GLY A 103 -5.79 -6.28 3.01
N ASP A 104 -5.97 -5.15 3.67
CA ASP A 104 -7.26 -4.56 3.99
C ASP A 104 -7.71 -3.52 2.95
N ILE A 105 -9.03 -3.30 2.91
CA ILE A 105 -9.62 -2.08 2.36
C ILE A 105 -10.15 -1.24 3.53
N GLN A 106 -9.53 -0.09 3.78
CA GLN A 106 -9.87 0.79 4.91
C GLN A 106 -10.27 2.19 4.40
N LEU A 107 -11.56 2.51 4.47
CA LEU A 107 -12.12 3.77 3.97
C LEU A 107 -12.80 4.56 5.09
N LYS A 108 -12.22 5.69 5.45
CA LYS A 108 -12.60 6.51 6.62
C LYS A 108 -12.99 7.92 6.24
N GLN A 109 -14.02 8.46 6.90
CA GLN A 109 -14.41 9.88 6.87
C GLN A 109 -14.60 10.48 5.46
N GLY A 110 -14.87 9.66 4.46
CA GLY A 110 -14.90 10.04 3.05
C GLY A 110 -16.31 10.17 2.45
N GLY A 111 -16.34 10.17 1.13
CA GLY A 111 -17.52 10.23 0.29
C GLY A 111 -18.09 8.85 0.02
N SER A 112 -18.26 8.52 -1.25
CA SER A 112 -18.87 7.26 -1.68
C SER A 112 -17.82 6.16 -1.88
N ALA A 113 -18.25 4.91 -1.73
CA ALA A 113 -17.42 3.76 -2.08
C ALA A 113 -18.23 2.66 -2.77
N THR A 114 -17.64 1.99 -3.75
CA THR A 114 -18.16 0.78 -4.38
C THR A 114 -17.08 -0.29 -4.41
N LEU A 115 -17.30 -1.37 -3.67
CA LEU A 115 -16.45 -2.55 -3.61
C LEU A 115 -17.22 -3.72 -4.21
N THR A 116 -16.84 -4.16 -5.42
CA THR A 116 -17.59 -5.20 -6.14
C THR A 116 -16.71 -6.29 -6.72
N GLY A 117 -17.02 -7.56 -6.44
CA GLY A 117 -16.35 -8.69 -7.09
C GLY A 117 -14.88 -8.83 -6.68
N ASN A 118 -14.49 -8.35 -5.50
CA ASN A 118 -13.09 -8.39 -5.06
C ASN A 118 -12.80 -9.65 -4.23
N LYS A 119 -11.55 -10.09 -4.26
CA LYS A 119 -10.96 -10.93 -3.22
C LYS A 119 -10.15 -10.05 -2.29
N VAL A 120 -10.43 -10.10 -0.99
CA VAL A 120 -9.72 -9.35 0.05
C VAL A 120 -9.26 -10.35 1.08
N ASP A 121 -7.94 -10.47 1.24
CA ASP A 121 -7.35 -11.44 2.17
C ASP A 121 -7.40 -10.93 3.62
N GLY A 122 -7.54 -9.61 3.82
CA GLY A 122 -7.76 -8.97 5.12
C GLY A 122 -9.21 -8.53 5.36
N ASP A 123 -9.36 -7.42 6.08
CA ASP A 123 -10.64 -6.83 6.44
C ASP A 123 -11.13 -5.80 5.43
N VAL A 124 -12.45 -5.63 5.37
CA VAL A 124 -13.08 -4.45 4.75
C VAL A 124 -13.70 -3.59 5.85
N GLN A 125 -13.18 -2.37 6.02
CA GLN A 125 -13.56 -1.44 7.07
C GLN A 125 -14.05 -0.11 6.47
N LEU A 126 -15.36 0.16 6.59
CA LEU A 126 -15.99 1.40 6.14
C LEU A 126 -16.46 2.22 7.36
N THR A 127 -15.78 3.32 7.67
CA THR A 127 -16.06 4.07 8.90
C THR A 127 -16.36 5.55 8.65
N SER A 128 -17.45 6.05 9.24
CA SER A 128 -17.80 7.48 9.24
C SER A 128 -17.90 8.13 7.86
N ASN A 129 -18.23 7.35 6.81
CA ASN A 129 -18.35 7.89 5.47
C ASN A 129 -19.70 8.60 5.28
N ARG A 130 -19.67 9.71 4.54
CA ARG A 130 -20.83 10.59 4.30
C ARG A 130 -21.60 10.25 3.02
N GLY A 131 -20.94 9.60 2.06
CA GLY A 131 -21.51 9.17 0.78
C GLY A 131 -22.13 7.78 0.83
N ALA A 132 -22.62 7.32 -0.33
CA ALA A 132 -23.22 5.99 -0.45
C ALA A 132 -22.13 4.91 -0.43
N GLN A 133 -22.35 3.84 0.33
CA GLN A 133 -21.43 2.70 0.43
C GLN A 133 -22.10 1.48 -0.20
N ARG A 134 -21.45 0.86 -1.19
CA ARG A 134 -21.87 -0.38 -1.83
C ARG A 134 -20.80 -1.45 -1.64
N VAL A 135 -21.15 -2.57 -1.02
CA VAL A 135 -20.26 -3.74 -0.86
C VAL A 135 -20.99 -4.96 -1.38
N GLN A 136 -20.57 -5.47 -2.54
CA GLN A 136 -21.32 -6.50 -3.26
C GLN A 136 -20.42 -7.58 -3.85
N ASP A 137 -20.83 -8.84 -3.74
CA ASP A 137 -20.18 -9.99 -4.39
C ASP A 137 -18.67 -10.13 -4.08
N ASN A 138 -18.24 -9.71 -2.88
CA ASN A 138 -16.84 -9.85 -2.47
C ASN A 138 -16.60 -11.19 -1.73
N ALA A 139 -15.38 -11.72 -1.85
CA ALA A 139 -14.85 -12.74 -0.96
C ALA A 139 -13.85 -12.07 -0.01
N ILE A 140 -14.14 -12.10 1.28
CA ILE A 140 -13.39 -11.41 2.34
C ILE A 140 -12.96 -12.47 3.36
N ASP A 141 -11.66 -12.67 3.50
CA ASP A 141 -11.12 -13.67 4.43
C ASP A 141 -11.11 -13.15 5.88
N GLY A 142 -11.06 -11.83 6.07
CA GLY A 142 -11.28 -11.16 7.35
C GLY A 142 -12.75 -10.81 7.64
N ASN A 143 -12.95 -9.68 8.31
CA ASN A 143 -14.25 -9.13 8.69
C ASN A 143 -14.74 -8.10 7.67
N LEU A 144 -16.07 -7.96 7.61
CA LEU A 144 -16.74 -6.85 6.94
C LEU A 144 -17.38 -5.95 7.99
N GLN A 145 -16.72 -4.82 8.30
CA GLN A 145 -17.16 -3.90 9.33
C GLN A 145 -17.56 -2.55 8.76
N CYS A 146 -18.76 -2.08 9.13
CA CYS A 146 -19.26 -0.78 8.70
C CYS A 146 -19.83 0.03 9.86
N LYS A 147 -19.10 1.06 10.28
CA LYS A 147 -19.39 1.78 11.51
C LYS A 147 -19.64 3.26 11.27
N SER A 148 -20.74 3.78 11.82
CA SER A 148 -21.06 5.21 11.83
C SER A 148 -21.10 5.89 10.44
N ASN A 149 -21.29 5.14 9.36
CA ASN A 149 -21.55 5.69 8.03
C ASN A 149 -22.91 6.39 8.05
N ARG A 150 -23.00 7.55 7.38
CA ARG A 150 -24.20 8.40 7.39
C ARG A 150 -25.44 7.66 6.89
N ARG A 151 -25.26 6.75 5.93
CA ARG A 151 -26.33 5.94 5.34
C ARG A 151 -26.00 4.47 5.61
N GLN A 152 -27.05 3.65 5.71
CA GLN A 152 -26.95 2.20 5.70
C GLN A 152 -26.20 1.73 4.44
N PRO A 153 -25.06 1.02 4.58
CA PRO A 153 -24.39 0.40 3.46
C PRO A 153 -25.31 -0.59 2.74
N GLN A 154 -25.20 -0.62 1.42
CA GLN A 154 -26.02 -1.46 0.55
C GLN A 154 -25.17 -2.53 -0.14
N GLY A 155 -25.82 -3.58 -0.61
CA GLY A 155 -25.18 -4.65 -1.37
C GLY A 155 -25.70 -6.02 -0.94
N GLY A 156 -24.91 -7.05 -1.22
CA GLY A 156 -25.27 -8.44 -0.97
C GLY A 156 -24.28 -9.39 -1.67
N GLY A 157 -24.44 -10.68 -1.44
CA GLY A 157 -23.58 -11.70 -2.07
C GLY A 157 -22.17 -11.77 -1.52
N ASN A 158 -21.88 -11.09 -0.40
CA ASN A 158 -20.55 -11.12 0.21
C ASN A 158 -20.35 -12.43 0.98
N ARG A 159 -19.28 -13.15 0.63
CA ARG A 159 -18.77 -14.29 1.40
C ARG A 159 -17.69 -13.76 2.34
N VAL A 160 -17.95 -13.81 3.64
CA VAL A 160 -17.07 -13.28 4.68
C VAL A 160 -16.72 -14.44 5.59
N ALA A 161 -15.42 -14.75 5.74
CA ALA A 161 -14.98 -15.84 6.60
C ALA A 161 -14.95 -15.44 8.08
N GLY A 162 -14.67 -14.16 8.37
CA GLY A 162 -14.91 -13.54 9.66
C GLY A 162 -16.36 -13.11 9.86
N ASN A 163 -16.56 -12.00 10.56
CA ASN A 163 -17.89 -11.48 10.89
C ASN A 163 -18.33 -10.35 9.97
N LYS A 164 -19.65 -10.22 9.84
CA LYS A 164 -20.30 -9.02 9.30
C LYS A 164 -20.81 -8.20 10.47
N GLU A 165 -20.30 -6.99 10.60
CA GLU A 165 -20.48 -6.20 11.82
C GLU A 165 -21.19 -4.88 11.57
N ASP A 166 -21.80 -4.37 12.64
CA ASP A 166 -22.44 -3.06 12.69
C ASP A 166 -23.45 -2.86 11.55
N GLN A 167 -23.31 -1.79 10.78
CA GLN A 167 -24.20 -1.49 9.66
C GLN A 167 -24.02 -2.47 8.50
N CYS A 168 -23.02 -3.35 8.51
CA CYS A 168 -22.84 -4.35 7.46
C CYS A 168 -23.31 -5.75 7.86
N ALA A 169 -23.93 -5.93 9.03
CA ALA A 169 -24.39 -7.22 9.54
C ALA A 169 -25.35 -7.98 8.60
N SER A 170 -26.04 -7.29 7.68
CA SER A 170 -27.00 -7.88 6.75
C SER A 170 -26.48 -8.06 5.30
N LEU A 171 -25.22 -7.75 5.00
CA LEU A 171 -24.67 -7.76 3.63
C LEU A 171 -24.11 -9.11 3.18
#